data_AF-A0A2N1VLF5-F1
#
_entry.id   AF-A0A2N1VLF5-F1
#
_cell.length_a   1.000
_cell.length_b   1.000
_cell.length_c   1.000
_cell.angle_alpha   90.00
_cell.angle_beta   90.00
_cell.angle_gamma   90.00
#
_symmetry.space_group_name_H-M   'P 1'
#
loop_
_entity.id
_entity.type
_entity.pdbx_description
1 polymer ?
#
loop_
_entity_poly.entity_id
_entity_poly.type
_entity_poly.pdbx_seq_one_letter_code
_entity_poly.pdbx_strand_id
1 'polypeptide(L)'
;MENQFTDVMSERSDAELLIIVNEHRKDYQAAAVEAAEKELRNRNLNSEQLQKATTENEIKHILEIEKANIPLGDIWRVMAFLSPGILFFLYARIFKAQGYHRKARDLKNWTLYGFGMYLGFSILILVLFLIIDAL
;
A
#
# COMPACT_ATOMS: atom_id res chain seq x y z
N MET A 1 -14.97 24.01 26.45
CA MET A 1 -14.81 24.09 24.98
C MET A 1 -15.23 22.76 24.41
N GLU A 2 -16.06 22.79 23.38
CA GLU A 2 -16.37 21.59 22.61
C GLU A 2 -15.13 21.16 21.83
N ASN A 3 -14.83 19.86 21.84
CA ASN A 3 -13.63 19.35 21.21
C ASN A 3 -13.88 19.26 19.70
N GLN A 4 -13.04 19.90 18.89
CA GLN A 4 -13.20 19.98 17.42
C GLN A 4 -13.23 18.61 16.72
N PHE A 5 -12.81 17.53 17.40
CA PHE A 5 -12.81 16.18 16.87
C PHE A 5 -14.06 15.37 17.25
N THR A 6 -14.97 15.91 18.08
CA THR A 6 -16.15 15.18 18.55
C THR A 6 -17.02 14.65 17.42
N ASP A 7 -17.38 15.50 16.45
CA ASP A 7 -18.22 15.10 15.32
C ASP A 7 -17.54 14.00 14.49
N VAL A 8 -16.26 14.21 14.15
CA VAL A 8 -15.47 13.25 13.37
C VAL A 8 -15.35 11.89 14.08
N MET A 9 -15.22 11.87 15.40
CA MET A 9 -15.12 10.62 16.17
C MET A 9 -16.47 9.91 16.30
N SER A 10 -17.58 10.64 16.32
CA SER A 10 -18.92 10.05 16.35
C SER A 10 -19.26 9.28 15.07
N GLU A 11 -18.68 9.66 13.93
CA GLU A 11 -18.85 8.98 12.65
C GLU A 11 -18.00 7.70 12.50
N ARG A 12 -17.01 7.49 13.37
CA ARG A 12 -16.09 6.34 13.31
C ARG A 12 -16.74 5.07 13.85
N SER A 13 -16.31 3.91 13.34
CA SER A 13 -16.75 2.63 13.90
C SER A 13 -16.09 2.34 15.25
N ASP A 14 -16.67 1.44 16.04
CA ASP A 14 -16.09 1.00 17.32
C ASP A 14 -14.68 0.44 17.13
N ALA A 15 -14.50 -0.36 16.08
CA ALA A 15 -13.23 -0.92 15.64
C ALA A 15 -12.18 0.19 15.39
N GLU A 16 -12.54 1.22 14.62
CA GLU A 16 -11.64 2.34 14.33
C GLU A 16 -11.29 3.16 15.58
N LEU A 17 -12.27 3.44 16.44
CA LEU A 17 -12.03 4.15 17.70
C LEU A 17 -11.09 3.38 18.63
N LEU A 18 -11.23 2.06 18.72
CA LEU A 18 -10.34 1.21 19.51
C LEU A 18 -8.91 1.23 18.98
N ILE A 19 -8.70 1.21 17.65
CA ILE A 19 -7.35 1.36 17.06
C ILE A 19 -6.74 2.70 17.46
N ILE A 20 -7.49 3.80 17.33
CA ILE A 20 -7.01 5.15 17.64
C ILE A 20 -6.53 5.24 19.08
N VAL A 21 -7.30 4.69 20.02
CA VAL A 21 -7.00 4.79 21.46
C VAL A 21 -5.89 3.82 21.89
N ASN A 22 -5.87 2.59 21.36
CA ASN A 22 -5.00 1.52 21.86
C ASN A 22 -3.66 1.41 21.10
N GLU A 23 -3.69 1.57 19.78
CA GLU A 23 -2.53 1.28 18.91
C GLU A 23 -1.91 2.56 18.35
N HIS A 24 -2.75 3.41 17.75
CA HIS A 24 -2.30 4.56 16.97
C HIS A 24 -2.30 5.87 17.76
N ARG A 25 -2.36 5.81 19.10
CA ARG A 25 -2.46 7.00 19.96
C ARG A 25 -1.44 8.10 19.63
N LYS A 26 -0.23 7.72 19.19
CA LYS A 26 0.87 8.64 18.87
C LYS A 26 0.71 9.33 17.51
N ASP A 27 -0.10 8.78 16.62
CA ASP A 27 -0.32 9.32 15.28
C ASP A 27 -1.40 10.41 15.26
N TYR A 28 -2.12 10.56 16.38
CA TYR A 28 -3.22 11.51 16.55
C TYR A 28 -2.85 12.61 17.55
N GLN A 29 -3.49 13.77 17.38
CA GLN A 29 -3.43 14.84 18.37
C GLN A 29 -4.08 14.39 19.68
N ALA A 30 -3.56 14.84 20.82
CA ALA A 30 -4.09 14.46 22.13
C ALA A 30 -5.60 14.76 22.26
N ALA A 31 -6.07 15.89 21.71
CA ALA A 31 -7.49 16.23 21.68
C ALA A 31 -8.32 15.23 20.84
N ALA A 32 -7.79 14.69 19.74
CA ALA A 32 -8.49 13.69 18.93
C ALA A 32 -8.59 12.34 19.68
N VAL A 33 -7.52 11.94 20.38
CA VAL A 33 -7.53 10.75 21.24
C VAL A 33 -8.55 10.91 22.37
N GLU A 34 -8.57 12.07 23.04
CA GLU A 34 -9.54 12.34 24.11
C GLU A 34 -11.00 12.29 23.62
N ALA A 35 -11.26 12.83 22.42
CA ALA A 35 -12.58 12.74 21.79
C ALA A 35 -12.97 11.28 21.48
N ALA A 36 -12.04 10.47 20.98
CA ALA A 36 -12.26 9.05 20.70
C ALA A 36 -12.53 8.26 21.99
N GLU A 37 -11.75 8.49 23.05
CA GLU A 37 -11.96 7.88 24.36
C GLU A 37 -13.32 8.27 24.96
N LYS A 38 -13.72 9.55 24.81
CA LYS A 38 -15.03 10.04 25.27
C LYS A 38 -16.16 9.36 24.50
N GLU A 39 -16.04 9.24 23.18
CA GLU A 39 -17.03 8.58 22.36
C GLU A 39 -17.17 7.10 22.70
N LEU A 40 -16.07 6.37 22.89
CA LEU A 40 -16.09 4.97 23.35
C LEU A 40 -16.80 4.83 24.71
N ARG A 41 -16.56 5.76 25.64
CA ARG A 41 -17.26 5.79 26.94
C ARG A 41 -18.76 6.05 26.77
N ASN A 42 -19.15 6.95 25.86
CA ASN A 42 -20.55 7.23 25.57
C ASN A 42 -21.27 6.02 24.97
N ARG A 43 -20.59 5.28 24.09
CA ARG A 43 -21.14 4.06 23.46
C ARG A 43 -21.29 2.90 24.45
N ASN A 44 -20.52 2.91 25.54
CA ASN A 44 -20.61 1.94 26.64
C ASN A 44 -20.71 0.49 26.15
N LEU A 45 -19.74 0.11 25.31
CA LEU A 45 -19.73 -1.19 24.65
C LEU A 45 -19.66 -2.33 25.67
N ASN A 46 -20.49 -3.35 25.47
CA ASN A 46 -20.41 -4.57 26.26
C ASN A 46 -19.23 -5.46 25.78
N SER A 47 -18.94 -6.53 26.51
CA SER A 47 -17.83 -7.44 26.19
C SER A 47 -17.91 -8.07 24.81
N GLU A 48 -19.12 -8.38 24.34
CA GLU A 48 -19.35 -8.98 23.02
C GLU A 48 -19.07 -7.97 21.90
N GLN A 49 -19.53 -6.73 22.05
CA GLN A 49 -19.28 -5.64 21.11
C GLN A 49 -17.79 -5.29 21.03
N LEU A 50 -17.11 -5.24 22.18
CA LEU A 50 -15.67 -5.02 22.25
C LEU A 50 -14.88 -6.13 21.55
N GLN A 51 -15.27 -7.38 21.78
CA GLN A 51 -14.67 -8.53 21.12
C GLN A 51 -14.90 -8.47 19.60
N LYS A 52 -16.13 -8.18 19.16
CA LYS A 52 -16.47 -8.05 17.74
C LYS A 52 -15.62 -6.97 17.07
N ALA A 53 -15.50 -5.79 17.68
CA ALA A 53 -14.72 -4.68 17.16
C ALA A 53 -13.22 -5.02 17.09
N THR A 54 -12.70 -5.75 18.06
CA THR A 54 -11.30 -6.22 18.06
C THR A 54 -11.06 -7.24 16.94
N THR A 55 -11.95 -8.22 16.80
CA THR A 55 -11.89 -9.22 15.71
C THR A 55 -11.99 -8.57 14.33
N GLU A 56 -12.83 -7.53 14.17
CA GLU A 56 -12.92 -6.77 12.92
C GLU A 56 -11.58 -6.12 12.54
N ASN A 57 -10.88 -5.54 13.51
CA ASN A 57 -9.54 -4.98 13.30
C ASN A 57 -8.51 -6.03 12.94
N GLU A 58 -8.51 -7.18 13.63
CA GLU A 58 -7.62 -8.30 13.32
C GLU A 58 -7.84 -8.83 11.90
N ILE A 59 -9.10 -9.03 11.50
CA ILE A 59 -9.46 -9.45 10.13
C ILE A 59 -8.97 -8.42 9.11
N LYS A 60 -9.22 -7.12 9.35
CA LYS A 60 -8.78 -6.05 8.45
C LYS A 60 -7.26 -6.05 8.30
N HIS A 61 -6.52 -6.20 9.39
CA HIS A 61 -5.06 -6.27 9.37
C HIS A 61 -4.54 -7.50 8.61
N ILE A 62 -5.16 -8.67 8.79
CA ILE A 62 -4.85 -9.87 8.01
C ILE A 62 -5.07 -9.62 6.52
N LEU A 63 -6.21 -9.03 6.14
CA LEU A 63 -6.52 -8.70 4.76
C LEU A 63 -5.54 -7.70 4.16
N GLU A 64 -5.06 -6.71 4.92
CA GLU A 64 -4.04 -5.76 4.48
C GLU A 64 -2.69 -6.46 4.23
N ILE A 65 -2.28 -7.37 5.12
CA ILE A 65 -1.06 -8.19 4.93
C ILE A 65 -1.20 -9.08 3.69
N GLU A 66 -2.34 -9.76 3.52
CA GLU A 66 -2.59 -10.58 2.34
C GLU A 66 -2.51 -9.73 1.07
N LYS A 67 -3.21 -8.59 1.06
CA LYS A 67 -3.21 -7.64 -0.06
C LYS A 67 -1.82 -7.14 -0.40
N ALA A 68 -1.00 -6.84 0.60
CA ALA A 68 0.39 -6.43 0.44
C ALA A 68 1.26 -7.50 -0.22
N ASN A 69 0.93 -8.77 -0.01
CA ASN A 69 1.70 -9.92 -0.48
C ASN A 69 1.22 -10.52 -1.80
N ILE A 70 0.11 -10.02 -2.36
CA ILE A 70 -0.37 -10.45 -3.69
C ILE A 70 0.70 -10.13 -4.74
N PRO A 71 1.21 -11.16 -5.46
CA PRO A 71 2.23 -10.95 -6.50
C PRO A 71 1.63 -10.29 -7.75
N LEU A 72 2.49 -9.76 -8.61
CA LEU A 72 2.09 -9.35 -9.95
C LEU A 72 1.81 -10.60 -10.80
N GLY A 73 0.67 -10.61 -11.50
CA GLY A 73 0.29 -11.69 -12.41
C GLY A 73 1.23 -11.80 -13.63
N ASP A 74 1.33 -12.99 -14.21
CA ASP A 74 2.38 -13.28 -15.20
C ASP A 74 2.26 -12.46 -16.49
N ILE A 75 1.03 -12.22 -16.97
CA ILE A 75 0.80 -11.39 -18.17
C ILE A 75 1.38 -9.97 -17.96
N TRP A 76 1.20 -9.40 -16.76
CA TRP A 76 1.75 -8.09 -16.43
C TRP A 76 3.27 -8.09 -16.39
N ARG A 77 3.90 -9.18 -15.92
CA ARG A 77 5.37 -9.32 -15.91
C ARG A 77 5.92 -9.31 -17.33
N VAL A 78 5.31 -10.10 -18.22
CA VAL A 78 5.71 -10.20 -19.64
C VAL A 78 5.53 -8.85 -20.34
N MET A 79 4.38 -8.18 -20.15
CA MET A 79 4.13 -6.87 -20.75
C MET A 79 5.14 -5.81 -20.27
N ALA A 80 5.40 -5.77 -18.96
CA ALA A 80 6.35 -4.82 -18.39
C ALA A 80 7.79 -5.04 -18.88
N PHE A 81 8.15 -6.29 -19.17
CA PHE A 81 9.47 -6.66 -19.68
C PHE A 81 9.65 -6.38 -21.17
N LEU A 82 8.66 -6.73 -22.00
CA LEU A 82 8.72 -6.56 -23.46
C LEU A 82 8.44 -5.13 -23.93
N SER A 83 7.80 -4.32 -23.11
CA SER A 83 7.52 -2.93 -23.44
C SER A 83 7.77 -2.04 -22.21
N PRO A 84 9.03 -1.96 -21.74
CA PRO A 84 9.34 -1.17 -20.56
C PRO A 84 9.08 0.30 -20.87
N GLY A 85 8.31 0.96 -20.00
CA GLY A 85 7.84 2.31 -20.26
C GLY A 85 7.44 3.05 -18.98
N ILE A 86 7.37 4.38 -19.09
CA ILE A 86 7.07 5.26 -17.95
C ILE A 86 5.71 4.96 -17.30
N LEU A 87 4.74 4.50 -18.09
CA LEU A 87 3.39 4.15 -17.62
C LEU A 87 3.41 3.07 -16.55
N PHE A 88 4.28 2.06 -16.65
CA PHE A 88 4.37 0.99 -15.66
C PHE A 88 4.85 1.50 -14.29
N PHE A 89 5.65 2.56 -14.24
CA PHE A 89 6.00 3.20 -12.97
C PHE A 89 4.82 3.95 -12.34
N LEU A 90 3.92 4.53 -13.16
CA LEU A 90 2.69 5.13 -12.66
C LEU A 90 1.76 4.07 -12.07
N TYR A 91 1.58 2.94 -12.77
CA TYR A 91 0.82 1.81 -12.24
C TYR A 91 1.43 1.25 -10.95
N ALA A 92 2.76 1.15 -10.86
CA ALA A 92 3.42 0.72 -9.62
C ALA A 92 3.12 1.66 -8.44
N ARG A 93 3.07 2.98 -8.69
CA ARG A 93 2.66 3.96 -7.66
C ARG A 93 1.21 3.77 -7.23
N ILE A 94 0.30 3.56 -8.19
CA ILE A 94 -1.12 3.30 -7.91
C ILE A 94 -1.28 2.02 -7.09
N PHE A 95 -0.63 0.93 -7.48
CA PHE A 95 -0.66 -0.33 -6.71
C PHE A 95 -0.13 -0.16 -5.29
N LYS A 96 0.96 0.59 -5.12
CA LYS A 96 1.50 0.89 -3.78
C LYS A 96 0.51 1.70 -2.95
N ALA A 97 -0.15 2.71 -3.54
CA ALA A 97 -1.16 3.52 -2.86
C ALA A 97 -2.40 2.72 -2.46
N GLN A 98 -2.73 1.66 -3.21
CA GLN A 98 -3.82 0.73 -2.89
C GLN A 98 -3.45 -0.34 -1.85
N GLY A 99 -2.20 -0.36 -1.35
CA GLY A 99 -1.71 -1.37 -0.40
C GLY A 99 -1.09 -2.62 -1.04
N TYR A 100 -1.02 -2.72 -2.38
CA TYR A 100 -0.40 -3.86 -3.07
C TYR A 100 1.13 -3.71 -3.18
N HIS A 101 1.83 -3.82 -2.05
CA HIS A 101 3.27 -3.57 -1.96
C HIS A 101 4.13 -4.51 -2.84
N ARG A 102 3.87 -5.82 -2.81
CA ARG A 102 4.61 -6.79 -3.62
C ARG A 102 4.34 -6.60 -5.11
N LYS A 103 3.08 -6.52 -5.52
CA LYS A 103 2.69 -6.25 -6.92
C LYS A 103 3.36 -5.01 -7.50
N ALA A 104 3.39 -3.91 -6.73
CA ALA A 104 4.06 -2.67 -7.15
C ALA A 104 5.57 -2.87 -7.34
N ARG A 105 6.23 -3.58 -6.42
CA ARG A 105 7.66 -3.89 -6.49
C ARG A 105 7.99 -4.78 -7.68
N ASP A 106 7.22 -5.85 -7.87
CA ASP A 106 7.37 -6.77 -8.99
C ASP A 106 7.27 -5.99 -10.31
N LEU A 107 6.25 -5.13 -10.46
CA LEU A 107 6.05 -4.36 -11.68
C LEU A 107 7.25 -3.46 -11.99
N LYS A 108 7.73 -2.73 -10.97
CA LYS A 108 8.92 -1.89 -11.09
C LYS A 108 10.14 -2.72 -11.53
N ASN A 109 10.36 -3.87 -10.92
CA ASN A 109 11.52 -4.72 -11.20
C ASN A 109 11.46 -5.30 -12.63
N TRP A 110 10.31 -5.82 -13.05
CA TRP A 110 10.14 -6.34 -14.42
C TRP A 110 10.29 -5.27 -15.49
N THR A 111 9.81 -4.05 -15.23
CA THR A 111 10.08 -2.89 -16.11
C THR A 111 11.57 -2.55 -16.18
N LEU A 112 12.29 -2.57 -15.06
CA LEU A 112 13.75 -2.34 -15.04
C LEU A 112 14.52 -3.43 -15.78
N TYR A 113 14.14 -4.69 -15.64
CA TYR A 113 14.73 -5.80 -16.40
C TYR A 113 14.52 -5.62 -17.90
N GLY A 114 13.33 -5.18 -18.31
CA GLY A 114 13.06 -4.82 -19.70
C GLY A 114 14.04 -3.75 -20.20
N PHE A 115 14.13 -2.61 -19.50
CA PHE A 115 15.07 -1.54 -19.88
C PHE A 115 16.52 -2.03 -19.98
N GLY A 116 16.98 -2.81 -19.01
CA GLY A 116 18.33 -3.36 -19.00
C GLY A 116 18.60 -4.28 -20.19
N MET A 117 17.63 -5.11 -20.59
CA MET A 117 17.73 -5.97 -21.76
C MET A 117 17.88 -5.14 -23.06
N TYR A 118 17.02 -4.14 -23.27
CA TYR A 118 17.10 -3.30 -24.48
C TYR A 118 18.41 -2.50 -24.54
N LEU A 119 18.88 -2.00 -23.40
CA LEU A 119 20.17 -1.33 -23.32
C LEU A 119 21.31 -2.29 -23.71
N GLY A 120 21.28 -3.53 -23.18
CA GLY A 120 22.25 -4.57 -23.50
C GLY A 120 22.29 -4.90 -24.99
N PHE A 121 21.14 -5.10 -25.63
CA PHE A 121 21.08 -5.32 -27.08
C PHE A 121 21.58 -4.12 -27.88
N SER A 122 21.25 -2.90 -27.46
CA SER A 122 21.71 -1.68 -28.13
C SER A 122 23.23 -1.56 -28.09
N ILE A 123 23.85 -1.84 -26.94
CA ILE A 123 25.32 -1.85 -26.80
C ILE A 123 25.95 -2.93 -27.67
N LEU A 124 25.39 -4.15 -27.66
CA LEU A 124 25.89 -5.25 -28.47
C LEU A 124 25.85 -4.92 -29.97
N ILE A 125 24.75 -4.33 -30.44
CA ILE A 125 24.61 -3.87 -31.83
C ILE A 125 25.66 -2.82 -32.17
N LEU A 126 25.85 -1.80 -31.30
CA LEU A 126 26.86 -0.77 -31.52
C LEU A 126 28.28 -1.34 -31.61
N VAL A 127 28.62 -2.29 -30.75
CA VAL A 127 29.94 -2.97 -30.78
C VAL A 127 30.12 -3.75 -32.07
N LEU A 128 29.09 -4.48 -32.53
CA LEU A 128 29.17 -5.21 -33.80
C LEU A 128 29.39 -4.28 -34.99
N PHE A 129 28.68 -3.14 -35.05
CA PHE A 129 28.90 -2.13 -36.08
C PHE A 129 30.34 -1.61 -36.07
N LEU A 130 30.88 -1.28 -34.90
CA LEU A 130 32.27 -0.80 -34.77
C LEU A 130 33.30 -1.85 -35.23
N ILE A 131 33.07 -3.13 -34.98
CA ILE A 131 33.97 -4.20 -35.42
C ILE A 131 33.91 -4.36 -36.94
N ILE A 132 32.72 -4.31 -37.53
CA ILE A 132 32.52 -4.41 -38.98
C ILE A 132 33.20 -3.24 -39.70
N ASP A 133 33.06 -2.02 -39.19
CA ASP A 133 33.69 -0.82 -39.78
C ASP A 133 35.23 -0.83 -39.66
N ALA A 134 35.79 -1.62 -38.73
CA ALA A 134 37.22 -1.73 -38.51
C ALA A 134 37.90 -2.85 -39.33
N LEU A 135 37.13 -3.70 -40.04
CA LEU A 135 37.61 -4.85 -40.80
C LEU A 135 37.75 -4.53 -42.30
#